data_AF-A0A6P1CQ05-F1
#
_entry.id   AF-A0A6P1CQ05-F1
#
_cell.length_a   1.000
_cell.length_b   1.000
_cell.length_c   1.000
_cell.angle_alpha   90.00
_cell.angle_beta   90.00
_cell.angle_gamma   90.00
#
_symmetry.space_group_name_H-M   'P 1'
#
loop_
_entity.id
_entity.type
_entity.pdbx_description
1 polymer ?
#
loop_
_entity_poly.entity_id
_entity_poly.type
_entity_poly.pdbx_seq_one_letter_code
_entity_poly.pdbx_strand_id
1 'polypeptide(L)'
;MGTTLTVRRASEADRDAVVEAFGKCSDEAVTAWVLEGHPVEGYIDQHVPMIIDRGLKEDEIWIAGAGEEVWAVSIWQHVTSMDRFVAEAEEARAMREQMPELSIARRLDAVMSLLAAEHPREIPHRYLQVIVTVPEHRGKGAGAAILADRLPVFTAERIPAFLEASTERSSRLYARHGFEATGVNHTLPENGPTLRPMWFRP
;
A
#
# COMPACT_ATOMS: atom_id res chain seq x y z
N MET A 1 -25.36 -20.13 2.03
CA MET A 1 -24.76 -19.71 0.74
C MET A 1 -23.62 -18.78 1.07
N GLY A 2 -22.38 -19.18 0.82
CA GLY A 2 -21.22 -18.32 1.09
C GLY A 2 -21.19 -17.18 0.09
N THR A 3 -20.90 -15.97 0.56
CA THR A 3 -20.68 -14.81 -0.32
C THR A 3 -19.46 -15.08 -1.21
N THR A 4 -19.65 -15.17 -2.52
CA THR A 4 -18.55 -15.36 -3.48
C THR A 4 -17.80 -14.04 -3.63
N LEU A 5 -16.52 -14.03 -3.28
CA LEU A 5 -15.63 -12.89 -3.53
C LEU A 5 -15.25 -12.83 -5.01
N THR A 6 -15.36 -11.65 -5.60
CA THR A 6 -14.81 -11.33 -6.92
C THR A 6 -13.58 -10.46 -6.77
N VAL A 7 -12.63 -10.61 -7.69
CA VAL A 7 -11.44 -9.75 -7.80
C VAL A 7 -11.44 -9.17 -9.20
N ARG A 8 -11.24 -7.86 -9.32
CA ARG A 8 -11.14 -7.17 -10.61
C ARG A 8 -10.27 -5.92 -10.52
N ARG A 9 -9.73 -5.51 -11.67
CA ARG A 9 -9.06 -4.22 -11.79
C ARG A 9 -10.10 -3.11 -11.69
N ALA A 10 -9.79 -2.07 -10.94
CA ALA A 10 -10.61 -0.86 -10.87
C ALA A 10 -10.41 -0.01 -12.14
N SER A 11 -11.46 0.71 -12.49
CA SER A 11 -11.51 1.67 -13.59
C SER A 11 -11.84 3.07 -13.07
N GLU A 12 -11.83 4.09 -13.93
CA GLU A 12 -12.25 5.45 -13.57
C GLU A 12 -13.69 5.48 -13.01
N ALA A 13 -14.57 4.58 -13.46
CA ALA A 13 -15.94 4.48 -12.95
C ALA A 13 -16.01 4.02 -11.47
N ASP A 14 -14.95 3.39 -10.96
CA ASP A 14 -14.86 2.91 -9.58
C ASP A 14 -14.28 3.95 -8.62
N ARG A 15 -13.80 5.10 -9.15
CA ARG A 15 -13.02 6.09 -8.40
C ARG A 15 -13.63 6.43 -7.04
N ASP A 16 -14.89 6.86 -7.02
CA ASP A 16 -15.52 7.35 -5.79
C ASP A 16 -15.73 6.21 -4.78
N ALA A 17 -16.09 5.01 -5.23
CA ALA A 17 -16.23 3.83 -4.38
C ALA A 17 -14.87 3.39 -3.79
N VAL A 18 -13.79 3.49 -4.57
CA VAL A 18 -12.44 3.20 -4.11
C VAL A 18 -11.95 4.25 -3.11
N VAL A 19 -12.20 5.54 -3.36
CA VAL A 19 -11.89 6.63 -2.41
C VAL A 19 -12.61 6.41 -1.09
N GLU A 20 -13.91 6.10 -1.12
CA GLU A 20 -14.70 5.83 0.08
C GLU A 20 -14.14 4.62 0.86
N ALA A 21 -13.89 3.51 0.17
CA ALA A 21 -13.37 2.29 0.79
C ALA A 21 -11.96 2.49 1.38
N PHE A 22 -11.08 3.18 0.65
CA PHE A 22 -9.72 3.46 1.10
C PHE A 22 -9.71 4.45 2.28
N GLY A 23 -10.56 5.47 2.26
CA GLY A 23 -10.70 6.44 3.36
C GLY A 23 -11.14 5.82 4.69
N LYS A 24 -11.92 4.74 4.65
CA LYS A 24 -12.30 3.95 5.84
C LYS A 24 -11.13 3.18 6.47
N CYS A 25 -9.99 3.09 5.80
CA CYS A 25 -8.83 2.30 6.22
C CYS A 25 -7.70 3.15 6.81
N SER A 26 -8.03 4.29 7.44
CA SER A 26 -7.06 5.20 8.07
C SER A 26 -6.29 4.61 9.26
N ASP A 27 -6.74 3.45 9.76
CA ASP A 27 -6.07 2.66 10.79
C ASP A 27 -5.00 1.71 10.22
N GLU A 28 -4.70 1.77 8.92
CA GLU A 28 -3.47 1.19 8.35
C GLU A 28 -2.25 1.71 9.14
N ALA A 29 -1.32 0.82 9.51
CA ALA A 29 -0.34 1.11 10.55
C ALA A 29 0.59 2.29 10.23
N VAL A 30 1.02 2.45 8.98
CA VAL A 30 1.87 3.58 8.57
C VAL A 30 1.03 4.86 8.53
N THR A 31 -0.17 4.80 7.95
CA THR A 31 -1.12 5.92 7.88
C THR A 31 -1.49 6.44 9.26
N ALA A 32 -1.90 5.56 10.16
CA ALA A 32 -2.24 5.89 11.54
C ALA A 32 -1.07 6.52 12.30
N TRP A 33 0.15 6.02 12.08
CA TRP A 33 1.36 6.59 12.67
C TRP A 33 1.68 7.98 12.11
N VAL A 34 1.60 8.18 10.79
CA VAL A 34 1.79 9.49 10.17
C VAL A 34 0.80 10.52 10.71
N LEU A 35 -0.47 10.12 10.87
CA LEU A 35 -1.58 11.00 11.26
C LEU A 35 -1.75 11.15 12.78
N GLU A 36 -1.02 10.41 13.61
CA GLU A 36 -1.20 10.49 15.06
C GLU A 36 -1.00 11.93 15.58
N GLY A 37 -2.02 12.44 16.27
CA GLY A 37 -2.10 13.82 16.73
C GLY A 37 -2.72 14.82 15.74
N HIS A 38 -3.16 14.36 14.57
CA HIS A 38 -3.77 15.17 13.50
C HIS A 38 -5.19 14.68 13.14
N PRO A 39 -6.08 15.56 12.66
CA PRO A 39 -7.40 15.16 12.19
C PRO A 39 -7.31 14.29 10.94
N VAL A 40 -8.08 13.19 10.92
CA VAL A 40 -8.07 12.22 9.82
C VAL A 40 -8.85 12.72 8.60
N GLU A 41 -9.81 13.63 8.82
CA GLU A 41 -10.72 14.15 7.80
C GLU A 41 -9.94 14.88 6.69
N GLY A 42 -8.95 15.70 7.05
CA GLY A 42 -8.12 16.40 6.08
C GLY A 42 -7.31 15.44 5.19
N TYR A 43 -6.82 14.33 5.75
CA TYR A 43 -6.15 13.27 4.99
C TYR A 43 -7.12 12.56 4.04
N ILE A 44 -8.31 12.21 4.52
CA ILE A 44 -9.33 11.53 3.71
C ILE A 44 -9.79 12.44 2.56
N ASP A 45 -10.11 13.70 2.84
CA ASP A 45 -10.71 14.60 1.85
C ASP A 45 -9.72 15.06 0.79
N GLN A 46 -8.42 15.17 1.13
CA GLN A 46 -7.40 15.72 0.22
C GLN A 46 -6.44 14.66 -0.32
N HIS A 47 -5.90 13.79 0.53
CA HIS A 47 -4.82 12.89 0.14
C HIS A 47 -5.33 11.58 -0.47
N VAL A 48 -6.42 11.02 0.04
CA VAL A 48 -6.97 9.76 -0.51
C VAL A 48 -7.38 9.92 -1.99
N PRO A 49 -8.16 10.94 -2.41
CA PRO A 49 -8.47 11.15 -3.82
C PRO A 49 -7.22 11.24 -4.71
N MET A 50 -6.19 11.97 -4.26
CA MET A 50 -4.94 12.11 -5.00
C MET A 50 -4.23 10.76 -5.20
N ILE A 51 -4.15 9.93 -4.15
CA ILE A 51 -3.55 8.59 -4.22
C ILE A 51 -4.32 7.71 -5.21
N ILE A 52 -5.66 7.72 -5.14
CA ILE A 52 -6.51 6.91 -6.02
C ILE A 52 -6.43 7.39 -7.47
N ASP A 53 -6.47 8.71 -7.71
CA ASP A 53 -6.38 9.29 -9.05
C ASP A 53 -5.06 8.94 -9.73
N ARG A 54 -3.95 9.09 -9.01
CA ARG A 54 -2.64 8.66 -9.49
C ARG A 54 -2.61 7.16 -9.76
N GLY A 55 -3.16 6.36 -8.83
CA GLY A 55 -3.17 4.91 -8.96
C GLY A 55 -3.98 4.41 -10.16
N LEU A 56 -5.11 5.05 -10.47
CA LEU A 56 -5.93 4.72 -11.65
C LEU A 56 -5.24 5.10 -12.96
N LYS A 57 -4.46 6.18 -12.96
CA LYS A 57 -3.79 6.72 -14.15
C LYS A 57 -2.45 6.04 -14.45
N GLU A 58 -1.66 5.77 -13.42
CA GLU A 58 -0.24 5.42 -13.54
C GLU A 58 0.10 4.02 -13.02
N ASP A 59 -0.77 3.45 -12.18
CA ASP A 59 -0.56 2.16 -11.50
C ASP A 59 -1.67 1.12 -11.83
N GLU A 60 -1.70 0.04 -11.06
CA GLU A 60 -2.81 -0.92 -11.08
C GLU A 60 -3.53 -0.95 -9.74
N ILE A 61 -4.78 -0.48 -9.73
CA ILE A 61 -5.68 -0.66 -8.60
C ILE A 61 -6.49 -1.94 -8.79
N TRP A 62 -6.40 -2.84 -7.81
CA TRP A 62 -7.21 -4.06 -7.76
C TRP A 62 -8.14 -4.02 -6.56
N ILE A 63 -9.41 -4.36 -6.80
CA ILE A 63 -10.43 -4.42 -5.77
C ILE A 63 -10.99 -5.81 -5.63
N ALA A 64 -11.38 -6.15 -4.41
CA ALA A 64 -12.09 -7.39 -4.11
C ALA A 64 -13.30 -7.11 -3.23
N GLY A 65 -14.37 -7.88 -3.44
CA GLY A 65 -15.60 -7.75 -2.65
C GLY A 65 -16.72 -8.63 -3.16
N ALA A 66 -17.94 -8.35 -2.73
CA ALA A 66 -19.13 -9.12 -3.05
C ALA A 66 -20.06 -8.29 -3.94
N GLY A 67 -20.37 -8.79 -5.13
CA GLY A 67 -21.18 -8.03 -6.10
C GLY A 67 -20.46 -6.74 -6.49
N GLU A 68 -21.09 -5.60 -6.19
CA GLU A 68 -20.56 -4.26 -6.47
C GLU A 68 -19.83 -3.63 -5.27
N GLU A 69 -19.87 -4.26 -4.09
CA GLU A 69 -19.20 -3.73 -2.89
C GLU A 69 -17.68 -3.82 -3.01
N VAL A 70 -16.99 -2.78 -2.54
CA VAL A 70 -15.52 -2.76 -2.41
C VAL A 70 -15.14 -3.12 -0.99
N TRP A 71 -14.58 -4.31 -0.78
CA TRP A 71 -14.15 -4.79 0.55
C TRP A 71 -12.67 -4.59 0.79
N ALA A 72 -11.85 -4.73 -0.25
CA ALA A 72 -10.42 -4.51 -0.21
C ALA A 72 -9.95 -3.78 -1.46
N VAL A 73 -8.90 -2.98 -1.28
CA VAL A 73 -8.22 -2.22 -2.34
C VAL A 73 -6.75 -2.53 -2.23
N SER A 74 -6.08 -2.72 -3.36
CA SER A 74 -4.61 -2.76 -3.45
C SER A 74 -4.12 -1.88 -4.58
N ILE A 75 -2.94 -1.28 -4.41
CA ILE A 75 -2.27 -0.48 -5.44
C ILE A 75 -0.94 -1.16 -5.75
N TRP A 76 -0.75 -1.51 -7.02
CA TRP A 76 0.45 -2.17 -7.52
C TRP A 76 1.15 -1.30 -8.55
N GLN A 77 2.43 -1.04 -8.33
CA GLN A 77 3.29 -0.33 -9.29
C GLN A 77 4.09 -1.33 -10.13
N HIS A 78 4.39 -0.99 -11.38
CA HIS A 78 5.39 -1.69 -12.18
C HIS A 78 6.71 -0.92 -12.12
N VAL A 79 7.61 -1.37 -11.27
CA VAL A 79 8.85 -0.65 -10.97
C VAL A 79 9.89 -0.97 -12.03
N THR A 80 10.24 0.05 -12.81
CA THR A 80 11.26 0.00 -13.87
C THR A 80 12.36 1.03 -13.70
N SER A 81 12.17 2.00 -12.81
CA SER A 81 13.19 2.94 -12.35
C SER A 81 12.92 3.33 -10.90
N MET A 82 13.91 3.96 -10.27
CA MET A 82 13.81 4.45 -8.89
C MET A 82 13.37 5.92 -8.81
N ASP A 83 13.13 6.58 -9.96
CA ASP A 83 12.96 8.03 -10.03
C ASP A 83 11.74 8.49 -9.24
N ARG A 84 10.64 7.72 -9.27
CA ARG A 84 9.44 8.01 -8.48
C ARG A 84 9.73 8.00 -6.99
N PHE A 85 10.46 7.01 -6.48
CA PHE A 85 10.80 6.93 -5.05
C PHE A 85 11.68 8.11 -4.64
N VAL A 86 12.66 8.48 -5.48
CA VAL A 86 13.53 9.64 -5.24
C VAL A 86 12.71 10.93 -5.21
N ALA A 87 11.85 11.15 -6.21
CA ALA A 87 11.01 12.34 -6.29
C ALA A 87 10.03 12.45 -5.09
N GLU A 88 9.36 11.36 -4.73
CA GLU A 88 8.45 11.33 -3.57
C GLU A 88 9.18 11.62 -2.25
N ALA A 89 10.41 11.13 -2.09
CA ALA A 89 11.24 11.46 -0.92
C ALA A 89 11.70 12.92 -0.90
N GLU A 90 12.04 13.50 -2.06
CA GLU A 90 12.38 14.92 -2.17
C GLU A 90 11.19 15.84 -1.85
N GLU A 91 9.99 15.50 -2.34
CA GLU A 91 8.75 16.22 -2.03
C GLU A 91 8.43 16.17 -0.53
N ALA A 92 8.55 14.99 0.09
CA ALA A 92 8.31 14.82 1.53
C ALA A 92 9.33 15.63 2.36
N ARG A 93 10.61 15.65 1.95
CA ARG A 93 11.65 16.46 2.58
C ARG A 93 11.36 17.95 2.45
N ALA A 94 10.97 18.42 1.27
CA ALA A 94 10.61 19.83 1.05
C ALA A 94 9.41 20.24 1.92
N MET A 95 8.41 19.37 2.08
CA MET A 95 7.29 19.62 2.98
C MET A 95 7.73 19.70 4.44
N ARG A 96 8.63 18.82 4.89
CA ARG A 96 9.23 18.90 6.23
C ARG A 96 9.99 20.21 6.46
N GLU A 97 10.73 20.69 5.46
CA GLU A 97 11.46 21.96 5.56
C GLU A 97 10.53 23.17 5.64
N GLN A 98 9.38 23.12 4.96
CA GLN A 98 8.36 24.17 5.00
C GLN A 98 7.53 24.16 6.29
N MET A 99 7.34 22.99 6.91
CA MET A 99 6.49 22.79 8.10
C MET A 99 7.23 21.99 9.18
N PRO A 100 8.38 22.47 9.70
CA PRO A 100 9.26 21.68 10.56
C PRO A 100 8.66 21.34 11.94
N GLU A 101 7.68 22.11 12.40
CA GLU A 101 6.95 21.90 13.65
C GLU A 101 5.87 20.82 13.55
N LEU A 102 5.43 20.46 12.34
CA LEU A 102 4.35 19.48 12.16
C LEU A 102 4.90 18.04 12.14
N SER A 103 4.43 17.22 13.08
CA SER A 103 4.83 15.80 13.15
C SER A 103 4.45 15.02 11.88
N ILE A 104 3.33 15.35 11.24
CA ILE A 104 2.90 14.71 9.98
C ILE A 104 3.95 14.88 8.87
N ALA A 105 4.50 16.09 8.71
CA ALA A 105 5.51 16.38 7.69
C ALA A 105 6.83 15.63 7.97
N ARG A 106 7.26 15.63 9.23
CA ARG A 106 8.46 14.89 9.67
C ARG A 106 8.30 13.37 9.51
N ARG A 107 7.12 12.82 9.80
CA ARG A 107 6.85 11.37 9.70
C ARG A 107 6.70 10.93 8.23
N LEU A 108 6.08 11.76 7.39
CA LEU A 108 6.04 11.54 5.95
C LEU A 108 7.45 11.53 5.33
N ASP A 109 8.30 12.51 5.65
CA ASP A 109 9.71 12.49 5.21
C ASP A 109 10.43 11.23 5.69
N ALA A 110 10.25 10.85 6.97
CA ALA A 110 10.92 9.66 7.51
C ALA A 110 10.56 8.37 6.77
N VAL A 111 9.27 8.14 6.45
CA VAL A 111 8.88 6.93 5.70
C VAL A 111 9.26 7.02 4.21
N MET A 112 9.06 8.16 3.54
CA MET A 112 9.37 8.29 2.12
C MET A 112 10.88 8.23 1.87
N SER A 113 11.69 8.91 2.69
CA SER A 113 13.15 8.84 2.62
C SER A 113 13.66 7.42 2.89
N LEU A 114 13.05 6.69 3.85
CA LEU A 114 13.41 5.30 4.12
C LEU A 114 13.10 4.40 2.91
N LEU A 115 11.88 4.48 2.38
CA LEU A 115 11.50 3.69 1.20
C LEU A 115 12.43 4.01 0.03
N ALA A 116 12.71 5.28 -0.28
CA ALA A 116 13.62 5.63 -1.37
C ALA A 116 15.06 5.13 -1.17
N ALA A 117 15.55 5.08 0.06
CA ALA A 117 16.89 4.59 0.37
C ALA A 117 16.97 3.07 0.27
N GLU A 118 16.02 2.37 0.88
CA GLU A 118 16.07 0.92 1.12
C GLU A 118 15.32 0.10 0.06
N HIS A 119 14.54 0.74 -0.83
CA HIS A 119 13.85 0.01 -1.89
C HIS A 119 14.86 -0.78 -2.74
N PRO A 120 14.55 -2.03 -3.10
CA PRO A 120 15.45 -2.81 -3.91
C PRO A 120 15.73 -2.16 -5.26
N ARG A 121 17.00 -2.23 -5.66
CA ARG A 121 17.47 -1.77 -6.98
C ARG A 121 17.38 -2.85 -8.06
N GLU A 122 16.97 -4.07 -7.70
CA GLU A 122 16.63 -5.12 -8.64
C GLU A 122 15.36 -4.72 -9.39
N ILE A 123 15.45 -4.56 -10.71
CA ILE A 123 14.35 -4.17 -11.60
C ILE A 123 14.33 -5.10 -12.83
N PRO A 124 13.16 -5.34 -13.46
CA PRO A 124 11.84 -4.86 -13.06
C PRO A 124 11.18 -5.74 -11.99
N HIS A 125 10.26 -5.16 -11.22
CA HIS A 125 9.42 -5.90 -10.27
C HIS A 125 8.04 -5.24 -10.10
N ARG A 126 7.09 -6.01 -9.57
CA ARG A 126 5.80 -5.50 -9.11
C ARG A 126 5.95 -5.04 -7.67
N TYR A 127 5.51 -3.83 -7.35
CA TYR A 127 5.52 -3.33 -5.98
C TYR A 127 4.10 -3.20 -5.45
N LEU A 128 3.77 -3.97 -4.41
CA LEU A 128 2.53 -3.79 -3.67
C LEU A 128 2.72 -2.65 -2.67
N GLN A 129 2.40 -1.43 -3.10
CA GLN A 129 2.54 -0.23 -2.29
C GLN A 129 1.58 -0.26 -1.08
N VAL A 130 0.35 -0.72 -1.30
CA VAL A 130 -0.67 -0.77 -0.26
C VAL A 130 -1.68 -1.87 -0.56
N ILE A 131 -2.14 -2.55 0.48
CA ILE A 131 -3.36 -3.36 0.46
C ILE A 131 -4.11 -3.13 1.76
N VAL A 132 -5.35 -2.68 1.65
CA VAL A 132 -6.23 -2.38 2.77
C VAL A 132 -7.55 -3.12 2.63
N THR A 133 -8.20 -3.37 3.77
CA THR A 133 -9.52 -3.98 3.83
C THR A 133 -10.40 -3.16 4.74
N VAL A 134 -11.54 -2.74 4.19
CA VAL A 134 -12.60 -1.99 4.87
C VAL A 134 -12.91 -2.66 6.22
N PRO A 135 -12.95 -1.92 7.35
CA PRO A 135 -13.05 -2.50 8.69
C PRO A 135 -14.13 -3.57 8.86
N GLU A 136 -15.32 -3.34 8.30
CA GLU A 136 -16.51 -4.19 8.38
C GLU A 136 -16.36 -5.51 7.58
N HIS A 137 -15.31 -5.62 6.77
CA HIS A 137 -15.05 -6.75 5.88
C HIS A 137 -13.74 -7.48 6.18
N ARG A 138 -13.04 -7.10 7.25
CA ARG A 138 -11.83 -7.78 7.70
C ARG A 138 -12.12 -9.21 8.16
N GLY A 139 -11.13 -10.07 7.97
CA GLY A 139 -11.26 -11.50 8.29
C GLY A 139 -12.09 -12.31 7.29
N LYS A 140 -12.68 -11.67 6.27
CA LYS A 140 -13.44 -12.34 5.21
C LYS A 140 -12.60 -12.78 4.00
N GLY A 141 -11.29 -12.51 4.01
CA GLY A 141 -10.36 -12.99 2.98
C GLY A 141 -10.20 -12.10 1.74
N ALA A 142 -10.80 -10.91 1.68
CA ALA A 142 -10.75 -10.04 0.50
C ALA A 142 -9.32 -9.68 0.03
N GLY A 143 -8.43 -9.25 0.94
CA GLY A 143 -7.03 -8.99 0.57
C GLY A 143 -6.26 -10.24 0.14
N ALA A 144 -6.57 -11.40 0.73
CA ALA A 144 -5.98 -12.68 0.32
C ALA A 144 -6.46 -13.10 -1.07
N ALA A 145 -7.71 -12.79 -1.43
CA ALA A 145 -8.26 -13.06 -2.76
C ALA A 145 -7.50 -12.27 -3.84
N ILE A 146 -7.17 -10.99 -3.58
CA ILE A 146 -6.34 -10.19 -4.48
C ILE A 146 -4.98 -10.86 -4.70
N LEU A 147 -4.28 -11.26 -3.63
CA LEU A 147 -2.98 -11.93 -3.75
C LEU A 147 -3.07 -13.26 -4.52
N ALA A 148 -4.07 -14.07 -4.21
CA ALA A 148 -4.30 -15.36 -4.88
C ALA A 148 -4.60 -15.21 -6.38
N ASP A 149 -5.22 -14.09 -6.77
CA ASP A 149 -5.53 -13.79 -8.16
C ASP A 149 -4.32 -13.19 -8.91
N ARG A 150 -3.53 -12.33 -8.27
CA ARG A 150 -2.43 -11.59 -8.94
C ARG A 150 -1.11 -12.33 -9.03
N LEU A 151 -0.71 -13.05 -7.99
CA LEU A 151 0.58 -13.73 -7.99
C LEU A 151 0.74 -14.77 -9.12
N PRO A 152 -0.28 -15.57 -9.50
CA PRO A 152 -0.18 -16.47 -10.66
C PRO A 152 0.11 -15.75 -11.98
N VAL A 153 -0.40 -14.52 -12.16
CA VAL A 153 -0.11 -13.69 -13.34
C VAL A 153 1.36 -13.29 -13.34
N PHE A 154 1.88 -12.84 -12.21
CA PHE A 154 3.30 -12.49 -12.07
C PHE A 154 4.22 -13.70 -12.23
N THR A 155 3.77 -14.89 -11.80
CA THR A 155 4.45 -16.15 -12.07
C THR A 155 4.53 -16.44 -13.57
N ALA A 156 3.43 -16.31 -14.29
CA ALA A 156 3.39 -16.53 -15.74
C ALA A 156 4.27 -15.52 -16.51
N GLU A 157 4.31 -14.26 -16.04
CA GLU A 157 5.14 -13.19 -16.59
C GLU A 157 6.63 -13.31 -16.18
N ARG A 158 6.96 -14.16 -15.19
CA ARG A 158 8.28 -14.27 -14.55
C ARG A 158 8.79 -12.94 -13.99
N ILE A 159 7.89 -12.15 -13.41
CA ILE A 159 8.22 -10.87 -12.77
C ILE A 159 8.09 -11.03 -11.26
N PRO A 160 9.13 -10.74 -10.46
CA PRO A 160 9.03 -10.81 -9.01
C PRO A 160 8.12 -9.73 -8.45
N ALA A 161 7.59 -9.96 -7.25
CA ALA A 161 6.83 -8.97 -6.51
C ALA A 161 7.46 -8.65 -5.16
N PHE A 162 7.39 -7.39 -4.76
CA PHE A 162 7.99 -6.86 -3.54
C PHE A 162 6.98 -6.05 -2.74
N LEU A 163 7.16 -6.00 -1.43
CA LEU A 163 6.39 -5.19 -0.50
C LEU A 163 7.14 -4.98 0.81
N GLU A 164 6.69 -4.02 1.61
CA GLU A 164 7.01 -3.93 3.02
C GLU A 164 5.77 -4.21 3.88
N ALA A 165 5.78 -5.29 4.65
CA ALA A 165 4.71 -5.54 5.60
C ALA A 165 4.83 -4.62 6.81
N SER A 166 3.83 -3.77 7.03
CA SER A 166 3.78 -2.81 8.16
C SER A 166 3.38 -3.43 9.51
N THR A 167 2.92 -4.69 9.53
CA THR A 167 2.55 -5.41 10.76
C THR A 167 2.95 -6.88 10.71
N GLU A 168 3.06 -7.52 11.88
CA GLU A 168 3.30 -8.96 11.97
C GLU A 168 2.13 -9.77 11.35
N ARG A 169 0.90 -9.24 11.45
CA ARG A 169 -0.29 -9.87 10.88
C ARG A 169 -0.25 -9.86 9.35
N SER A 170 0.11 -8.73 8.73
CA SER A 170 0.25 -8.63 7.28
C SER A 170 1.45 -9.45 6.78
N SER A 171 2.58 -9.44 7.50
CA SER A 171 3.72 -10.31 7.17
C SER A 171 3.33 -11.80 7.12
N ARG A 172 2.59 -12.30 8.11
CA ARG A 172 2.05 -13.67 8.08
C ARG A 172 1.08 -13.92 6.93
N LEU A 173 0.29 -12.92 6.53
CA LEU A 173 -0.58 -13.04 5.36
C LEU A 173 0.27 -13.26 4.10
N TYR A 174 1.22 -12.36 3.83
CA TYR A 174 2.06 -12.46 2.64
C TYR A 174 2.88 -13.75 2.61
N ALA A 175 3.41 -14.19 3.75
CA ALA A 175 4.12 -15.46 3.86
C ALA A 175 3.29 -16.68 3.40
N ARG A 176 1.99 -16.71 3.74
CA ARG A 176 1.08 -17.78 3.27
C ARG A 176 0.83 -17.75 1.77
N HIS A 177 1.11 -16.62 1.12
CA HIS A 177 1.01 -16.45 -0.34
C HIS A 177 2.37 -16.56 -1.03
N GLY A 178 3.42 -17.02 -0.35
CA GLY A 178 4.74 -17.28 -0.94
C GLY A 178 5.69 -16.09 -0.95
N PHE A 179 5.39 -15.01 -0.22
CA PHE A 179 6.39 -13.98 0.04
C PHE A 179 7.36 -14.43 1.13
N GLU A 180 8.65 -14.26 0.88
CA GLU A 180 9.73 -14.55 1.81
C GLU A 180 10.33 -13.26 2.36
N ALA A 181 10.57 -13.21 3.68
CA ALA A 181 11.19 -12.04 4.30
C ALA A 181 12.65 -11.90 3.86
N THR A 182 13.11 -10.67 3.64
CA THR A 182 14.52 -10.39 3.29
C THR A 182 15.49 -10.66 4.45
N GLY A 183 14.98 -10.74 5.68
CA GLY A 183 15.78 -10.81 6.90
C GLY A 183 16.23 -9.43 7.43
N VAL A 184 15.94 -8.35 6.71
CA VAL A 184 16.17 -6.97 7.14
C VAL A 184 14.82 -6.33 7.47
N ASN A 185 14.76 -5.61 8.58
CA ASN A 185 13.59 -4.88 9.03
C ASN A 185 13.96 -3.42 9.28
N HIS A 186 13.03 -2.50 9.00
CA HIS A 186 13.24 -1.08 9.22
C HIS A 186 12.17 -0.55 10.17
N THR A 187 12.58 -0.12 11.37
CA THR A 187 11.65 0.45 12.36
C THR A 187 11.56 1.95 12.17
N LEU A 188 10.35 2.45 11.89
CA LEU A 188 10.08 3.87 11.81
C LEU A 188 10.21 4.54 13.19
N PRO A 189 10.63 5.81 13.25
CA PRO A 189 10.86 6.50 14.52
C PRO A 189 9.56 6.70 15.32
N GLU A 190 9.70 7.12 16.58
CA GLU A 190 8.57 7.52 17.44
C GLU A 190 7.50 6.42 17.60
N ASN A 191 7.93 5.20 17.90
CA ASN A 191 7.07 4.02 18.03
C ASN A 191 6.30 3.70 16.74
N GLY A 192 6.81 4.14 15.58
CA GLY A 192 6.25 3.79 14.29
C GLY A 192 6.36 2.29 13.97
N PRO A 193 5.61 1.81 12.97
CA PRO A 193 5.62 0.41 12.62
C PRO A 193 6.99 -0.02 12.10
N THR A 194 7.32 -1.29 12.36
CA THR A 194 8.44 -1.95 11.68
C THR A 194 7.99 -2.39 10.29
N LEU A 195 8.63 -1.86 9.26
CA LEU A 195 8.51 -2.32 7.89
C LEU A 195 9.34 -3.59 7.71
N ARG A 196 8.70 -4.64 7.18
CA ARG A 196 9.31 -5.95 6.93
C ARG A 196 9.30 -6.21 5.42
N PRO A 197 10.36 -5.81 4.69
CA PRO A 197 10.54 -6.12 3.28
C PRO A 197 10.41 -7.62 2.97
N MET A 198 9.60 -7.97 1.96
CA MET A 198 9.38 -9.35 1.53
C MET A 198 9.35 -9.46 0.00
N TRP A 199 9.84 -10.59 -0.51
CA TRP A 199 9.87 -10.93 -1.93
C TRP A 199 8.99 -12.13 -2.23
N PHE A 200 8.17 -12.03 -3.25
CA PHE A 200 7.66 -13.18 -3.98
C PHE A 200 8.49 -13.36 -5.26
N ARG A 201 9.11 -14.53 -5.41
CA ARG A 201 9.88 -14.89 -6.60
C ARG A 201 9.19 -16.04 -7.34
N PRO A 202 8.70 -15.80 -8.58
CA PRO A 202 8.16 -16.80 -9.49
C PRO A 202 9.02 -18.05 -9.73
#